data_AF-B9L5U5-F1
#
_entry.id   AF-B9L5U5-F1
#
_cell.length_a   1.000
_cell.length_b   1.000
_cell.length_c   1.000
_cell.angle_alpha   90.00
_cell.angle_beta   90.00
_cell.angle_gamma   90.00
#
_symmetry.space_group_name_H-M   'P 1'
#
loop_
_entity.id
_entity.type
_entity.pdbx_description
1 polymer ?
#
loop_
_entity_poly.entity_id
_entity_poly.type
_entity_poly.pdbx_seq_one_letter_code
_entity_poly.pdbx_strand_id
1 'polypeptide(L)'
;MKFSKIALAALLAGGLFVSTASADYNKGFKYYNKYVKKKSGIKSTQLIKILGVKNVDELKELFKDNGKGLIEKLKAAGKDKAAKAMEKVIKKGKLKDVEDFLIGIMNGKIPAGC
;
A
#
# COMPACT_ATOMS: atom_id res chain seq x y z
N MET A 1 -17.58 14.45 -40.85
CA MET A 1 -17.96 14.56 -39.43
C MET A 1 -17.11 13.61 -38.59
N LYS A 2 -15.95 14.08 -38.10
CA LYS A 2 -14.90 13.22 -37.48
C LYS A 2 -14.11 13.97 -36.38
N PHE A 3 -14.72 14.55 -35.34
CA PHE A 3 -13.92 15.19 -34.26
C PHE A 3 -14.47 15.12 -32.83
N SER A 4 -15.52 14.35 -32.53
CA SER A 4 -16.13 14.37 -31.18
C SER A 4 -15.68 13.26 -30.22
N LYS A 5 -14.57 12.54 -30.50
CA LYS A 5 -14.12 11.41 -29.65
C LYS A 5 -12.80 11.61 -28.90
N ILE A 6 -12.21 12.81 -28.88
CA ILE A 6 -10.86 13.02 -28.29
C ILE A 6 -10.91 13.76 -26.93
N ALA A 7 -12.07 14.20 -26.45
CA ALA A 7 -12.14 14.99 -25.20
C ALA A 7 -12.17 14.19 -23.89
N LEU A 8 -12.21 12.85 -23.91
CA LEU A 8 -12.32 12.01 -22.69
C LEU A 8 -11.00 11.32 -22.27
N ALA A 9 -9.88 11.63 -22.93
CA ALA A 9 -8.56 11.09 -22.56
C ALA A 9 -7.68 12.10 -21.79
N ALA A 10 -8.10 13.37 -21.69
CA ALA A 10 -7.28 14.43 -21.12
C ALA A 10 -7.42 14.61 -19.59
N LEU A 11 -8.36 13.93 -18.93
CA LEU A 11 -8.56 14.06 -17.48
C LEU A 11 -7.68 13.09 -16.65
N LEU A 12 -7.04 12.10 -17.29
CA LEU A 12 -6.09 11.21 -16.60
C LEU A 12 -4.64 11.74 -16.58
N ALA A 13 -4.40 12.95 -17.08
CA ALA A 13 -3.09 13.61 -17.06
C ALA A 13 -2.87 14.57 -15.87
N GLY A 14 -3.81 14.62 -14.91
CA GLY A 14 -3.71 15.45 -13.69
C GLY A 14 -2.91 14.84 -12.54
N GLY A 15 -1.91 14.01 -12.84
CA GLY A 15 -1.12 13.28 -11.84
C GLY A 15 0.26 13.86 -11.58
N LEU A 16 0.47 15.17 -11.71
CA LEU A 16 1.73 15.81 -11.33
C LEU A 16 1.57 16.50 -9.98
N PHE A 17 1.95 15.83 -8.89
CA PHE A 17 2.53 16.50 -7.73
C PHE A 17 3.55 15.59 -7.02
N VAL A 18 4.80 16.04 -7.15
CA VAL A 18 5.92 16.00 -6.19
C VAL A 18 6.76 14.72 -6.10
N SER A 19 7.91 14.83 -6.77
CA SER A 19 9.19 14.21 -6.41
C SER A 19 9.53 14.50 -4.93
N THR A 20 9.36 13.51 -4.07
CA THR A 20 10.21 13.39 -2.88
C THR A 20 10.93 12.06 -2.99
N ALA A 21 12.23 12.06 -2.72
CA ALA A 21 13.02 10.86 -2.52
C ALA A 21 12.56 10.15 -1.23
N SER A 22 11.38 9.55 -1.30
CA SER A 22 10.76 8.66 -0.33
C SER A 22 10.56 7.33 -1.05
N ALA A 23 10.47 6.21 -0.34
CA ALA A 23 10.55 4.90 -0.97
C ALA A 23 9.48 4.76 -2.08
N ASP A 24 9.85 4.11 -3.19
CA ASP A 24 9.03 4.13 -4.41
C ASP A 24 7.66 3.49 -4.16
N TYR A 25 6.60 4.30 -4.18
CA TYR A 25 5.21 3.85 -4.14
C TYR A 25 4.94 2.66 -5.10
N ASN A 26 5.51 2.70 -6.31
CA ASN A 26 5.39 1.62 -7.30
C ASN A 26 6.15 0.35 -6.90
N LYS A 27 7.33 0.48 -6.27
CA LYS A 27 8.08 -0.66 -5.72
C LYS A 27 7.32 -1.25 -4.53
N GLY A 28 6.77 -0.41 -3.66
CA GLY A 28 5.89 -0.79 -2.57
C GLY A 28 4.68 -1.59 -3.02
N PHE A 29 3.97 -1.13 -4.06
CA PHE A 29 2.87 -1.88 -4.69
C PHE A 29 3.33 -3.26 -5.18
N LYS A 30 4.45 -3.31 -5.90
CA LYS A 30 5.02 -4.57 -6.43
C LYS A 30 5.38 -5.54 -5.30
N TYR A 31 6.01 -5.06 -4.23
CA TYR A 31 6.39 -5.88 -3.08
C TYR A 31 5.18 -6.33 -2.26
N TYR A 32 4.23 -5.43 -2.02
CA TYR A 32 2.96 -5.76 -1.39
C TYR A 32 2.24 -6.86 -2.16
N ASN A 33 2.11 -6.71 -3.49
CA ASN A 33 1.44 -7.69 -4.31
C ASN A 33 2.17 -9.04 -4.33
N LYS A 34 3.51 -9.00 -4.48
CA LYS A 34 4.36 -10.20 -4.55
C LYS A 34 4.42 -10.98 -3.24
N TYR A 35 4.52 -10.30 -2.11
CA TYR A 35 4.75 -10.94 -0.81
C TYR A 35 3.48 -11.08 0.03
N VAL A 36 2.62 -10.05 0.05
CA VAL A 36 1.41 -10.00 0.87
C VAL A 36 0.22 -10.53 0.08
N LYS A 37 -0.25 -9.82 -0.96
CA LYS A 37 -1.48 -10.18 -1.71
C LYS A 37 -1.41 -11.61 -2.25
N LYS A 38 -0.29 -12.03 -2.85
CA LYS A 38 -0.13 -13.39 -3.39
C LYS A 38 -0.11 -14.50 -2.32
N LYS A 39 0.23 -14.18 -1.07
CA LYS A 39 0.31 -15.16 0.04
C LYS A 39 -0.92 -15.17 0.94
N SER A 40 -1.45 -13.99 1.25
CA SER A 40 -2.59 -13.80 2.15
C SER A 40 -3.92 -13.68 1.41
N GLY A 41 -3.91 -13.34 0.12
CA GLY A 41 -5.11 -13.01 -0.66
C GLY A 41 -5.70 -11.63 -0.34
N ILE A 42 -5.07 -10.86 0.56
CA ILE A 42 -5.63 -9.60 1.08
C ILE A 42 -5.20 -8.43 0.20
N LYS A 43 -6.17 -7.69 -0.33
CA LYS A 43 -5.93 -6.43 -1.05
C LYS A 43 -5.43 -5.36 -0.10
N SER A 44 -4.65 -4.40 -0.61
CA SER A 44 -4.04 -3.33 0.19
C SER A 44 -5.09 -2.49 0.93
N THR A 45 -6.21 -2.19 0.28
CA THR A 45 -7.36 -1.50 0.88
C THR A 45 -8.04 -2.32 1.97
N GLN A 46 -8.13 -3.65 1.81
CA GLN A 46 -8.63 -4.53 2.85
C GLN A 46 -7.66 -4.61 4.03
N LEU A 47 -6.34 -4.56 3.78
CA LEU A 47 -5.35 -4.52 4.85
C LEU A 47 -5.54 -3.27 5.71
N ILE A 48 -5.67 -2.09 5.10
CA ILE A 48 -5.92 -0.83 5.82
C ILE A 48 -7.19 -0.95 6.68
N LYS A 49 -8.27 -1.53 6.13
CA LYS A 49 -9.50 -1.80 6.89
C LYS A 49 -9.29 -2.75 8.07
N ILE A 50 -8.51 -3.82 7.89
CA ILE A 50 -8.19 -4.79 8.95
C ILE A 50 -7.33 -4.15 10.05
N LEU A 51 -6.39 -3.28 9.68
CA LEU A 51 -5.55 -2.55 10.64
C LEU A 51 -6.33 -1.51 11.43
N GLY A 52 -7.52 -1.11 10.94
CA GLY A 52 -8.42 -0.17 11.58
C GLY A 52 -7.86 1.25 11.67
N VAL A 53 -6.85 1.58 10.87
CA VAL A 53 -6.20 2.89 10.87
C VAL A 53 -7.06 3.91 10.15
N LYS A 54 -7.24 5.09 10.76
CA LYS A 54 -8.00 6.20 10.16
C LYS A 54 -7.07 7.21 9.50
N ASN A 55 -5.88 7.40 10.07
CA ASN A 55 -4.92 8.41 9.63
C ASN A 55 -3.55 7.81 9.26
N VAL A 56 -2.80 8.56 8.46
CA VAL A 56 -1.44 8.18 8.01
C VAL A 56 -0.49 8.02 9.20
N ASP A 57 -0.62 8.85 10.23
CA ASP A 57 0.24 8.77 11.42
C ASP A 57 0.04 7.46 12.20
N GLU A 58 -1.21 7.01 12.37
CA GLU A 58 -1.49 5.71 12.98
C GLU A 58 -0.88 4.56 12.17
N LEU A 59 -0.94 4.66 10.84
CA LEU A 59 -0.30 3.68 9.98
C LEU A 59 1.23 3.70 10.18
N LYS A 60 1.87 4.88 10.16
CA LYS A 60 3.32 5.00 10.40
C LYS A 60 3.72 4.43 11.76
N GLU A 61 2.93 4.65 12.79
CA GLU A 61 3.16 4.07 14.11
C GLU A 61 3.15 2.55 14.10
N LEU A 62 2.26 1.90 13.34
CA LEU A 62 2.26 0.45 13.19
C LEU A 62 3.49 -0.08 12.44
N PHE A 63 4.10 0.75 11.59
CA PHE A 63 5.30 0.44 10.82
C PHE A 63 6.62 0.75 11.57
N LYS A 64 6.57 1.51 12.67
CA LYS A 64 7.71 1.68 13.60
C LYS A 64 8.15 0.32 14.19
N ASP A 65 9.34 0.30 14.78
CA ASP A 65 9.91 -0.92 15.39
C ASP A 65 9.96 -2.13 14.47
N ASN A 66 10.28 -1.92 13.18
CA ASN A 66 10.26 -2.95 12.14
C ASN A 66 8.86 -3.56 11.92
N GLY A 67 7.77 -2.82 12.09
CA GLY A 67 6.43 -3.31 11.83
C GLY A 67 5.90 -4.31 12.86
N LYS A 68 6.46 -4.33 14.07
CA LYS A 68 6.01 -5.21 15.17
C LYS A 68 4.52 -5.01 15.47
N GLY A 69 4.11 -3.76 15.68
CA GLY A 69 2.71 -3.41 15.96
C GLY A 69 1.76 -3.83 14.82
N LEU A 70 2.22 -3.74 13.58
CA LEU A 70 1.48 -4.25 12.42
C LEU A 70 1.33 -5.79 12.45
N ILE A 71 2.39 -6.53 12.77
CA ILE A 71 2.34 -7.99 12.86
C ILE A 71 1.37 -8.43 13.96
N GLU A 72 1.43 -7.79 15.12
CA GLU A 72 0.55 -8.07 16.26
C GLU A 72 -0.91 -7.81 15.92
N LYS A 73 -1.23 -6.67 15.30
CA LYS A 73 -2.60 -6.40 14.83
C LYS A 73 -3.08 -7.43 13.81
N LEU A 74 -2.22 -7.86 12.89
CA LEU A 74 -2.59 -8.88 11.90
C LEU A 74 -2.82 -10.25 12.51
N LYS A 75 -2.02 -10.64 13.52
CA LYS A 75 -2.25 -11.88 14.28
C LYS A 75 -3.54 -11.80 15.10
N ALA A 76 -3.77 -10.68 15.79
CA ALA A 76 -5.00 -10.43 16.56
C ALA A 76 -6.25 -10.48 15.66
N ALA A 77 -6.15 -10.03 14.42
CA ALA A 77 -7.21 -10.12 13.41
C ALA A 77 -7.36 -11.51 12.76
N GLY A 78 -6.63 -12.53 13.23
CA GLY A 78 -6.65 -13.89 12.67
C GLY A 78 -6.06 -13.98 11.25
N LYS A 79 -5.19 -13.04 10.87
CA LYS A 79 -4.55 -12.95 9.55
C LYS A 79 -3.09 -13.41 9.60
N ASP A 80 -2.83 -14.60 10.14
CA ASP A 80 -1.48 -15.19 10.25
C ASP A 80 -0.71 -15.24 8.93
N LYS A 81 -1.39 -15.49 7.81
CA LYS A 81 -0.76 -15.47 6.48
C LYS A 81 -0.25 -14.08 6.11
N ALA A 82 -0.98 -13.03 6.47
CA ALA A 82 -0.57 -11.65 6.22
C ALA A 82 0.54 -11.23 7.19
N ALA A 83 0.45 -11.62 8.46
CA ALA A 83 1.51 -11.41 9.44
C ALA A 83 2.84 -12.02 8.97
N LYS A 84 2.84 -13.30 8.59
CA LYS A 84 4.04 -13.98 8.05
C LYS A 84 4.56 -13.36 6.75
N ALA A 85 3.66 -12.87 5.90
CA ALA A 85 4.05 -12.16 4.69
C ALA A 85 4.75 -10.83 5.00
N MET A 86 4.24 -10.09 5.98
CA MET A 86 4.83 -8.83 6.44
C MET A 86 6.16 -9.06 7.14
N GLU A 87 6.30 -10.11 7.96
CA GLU A 87 7.60 -10.56 8.49
C GLU A 87 8.63 -10.80 7.38
N LYS A 88 8.21 -11.37 6.24
CA LYS A 88 9.08 -11.58 5.09
C LYS A 88 9.47 -10.28 4.38
N VAL A 89 8.56 -9.29 4.34
CA VAL A 89 8.85 -7.95 3.80
C VAL A 89 9.88 -7.24 4.68
N ILE A 90 9.74 -7.34 6.00
CA ILE A 90 10.67 -6.79 7.01
C ILE A 90 12.05 -7.41 6.85
N LYS A 91 12.13 -8.76 6.83
CA LYS A 91 13.40 -9.49 6.63
C LYS A 91 14.11 -9.14 5.32
N LYS A 92 13.37 -8.67 4.31
CA LYS A 92 13.93 -8.24 3.01
C LYS A 92 14.28 -6.76 2.95
N GLY A 93 14.10 -6.01 4.03
CA GLY A 93 14.34 -4.56 4.09
C GLY A 93 13.40 -3.78 3.16
N LYS A 94 12.21 -4.32 2.85
CA LYS A 94 11.23 -3.71 1.94
C LYS A 94 10.04 -3.08 2.69
N LEU A 95 10.14 -2.96 4.01
CA LEU A 95 9.07 -2.44 4.86
C LEU A 95 8.73 -0.99 4.50
N LYS A 96 9.75 -0.13 4.35
CA LYS A 96 9.56 1.29 4.02
C LYS A 96 8.90 1.51 2.66
N ASP A 97 9.25 0.71 1.64
CA ASP A 97 8.57 0.75 0.35
C ASP A 97 7.07 0.41 0.48
N VAL A 98 6.75 -0.63 1.26
CA VAL A 98 5.35 -1.05 1.49
C VAL A 98 4.58 -0.02 2.31
N GLU A 99 5.24 0.62 3.27
CA GLU A 99 4.69 1.73 4.05
C GLU A 99 4.30 2.91 3.15
N ASP A 100 5.24 3.44 2.36
CA ASP A 100 5.00 4.53 1.39
C ASP A 100 3.84 4.19 0.44
N PHE A 101 3.76 2.92 0.03
CA PHE A 101 2.64 2.45 -0.78
C PHE A 101 1.28 2.51 -0.07
N LEU A 102 1.19 2.03 1.18
CA LEU A 102 -0.06 2.09 1.95
C LEU A 102 -0.43 3.53 2.33
N ILE A 103 0.55 4.37 2.66
CA ILE A 103 0.36 5.81 2.86
C ILE A 103 -0.21 6.44 1.58
N GLY A 104 0.35 6.10 0.42
CA GLY A 104 -0.16 6.55 -0.87
C GLY A 104 -1.64 6.20 -1.06
N ILE A 105 -2.06 4.99 -0.72
CA ILE A 105 -3.46 4.57 -0.78
C ILE A 105 -4.35 5.40 0.16
N MET A 106 -3.90 5.65 1.40
CA MET A 106 -4.63 6.48 2.36
C MET A 106 -4.78 7.92 1.88
N ASN A 107 -3.77 8.45 1.17
CA ASN A 107 -3.80 9.76 0.54
C ASN A 107 -4.58 9.80 -0.80
N GLY A 108 -5.33 8.74 -1.14
CA GLY A 108 -6.16 8.67 -2.35
C GLY A 108 -5.44 8.22 -3.61
N LYS A 109 -4.13 7.91 -3.54
CA LYS A 109 -3.37 7.30 -4.63
C LYS A 109 -3.67 5.80 -4.65
N ILE A 110 -4.81 5.42 -5.24
CA ILE A 110 -5.21 4.03 -5.41
C ILE A 110 -4.69 3.54 -6.77
N PRO A 111 -3.81 2.52 -6.82
CA PRO A 111 -3.30 2.03 -8.09
C PRO A 111 -4.39 1.23 -8.81
N ALA A 112 -4.39 1.28 -10.15
CA ALA A 112 -5.21 0.38 -10.96
C ALA A 112 -4.89 -1.09 -10.60
N GLY A 113 -5.89 -1.85 -10.17
CA GLY A 113 -5.75 -3.27 -9.78
C GLY A 113 -5.56 -3.55 -8.28
N CYS A 114 -5.76 -2.55 -7.41
CA CYS A 114 -5.77 -2.74 -5.96
C CYS A 114 -6.84 -3.77 -5.50
#